data_AF-A0A1J6KWB2-F1
#
_entry.id   AF-A0A1J6KWB2-F1
#
_cell.length_a   1.000
_cell.length_b   1.000
_cell.length_c   1.000
_cell.angle_alpha   90.00
_cell.angle_beta   90.00
_cell.angle_gamma   90.00
#
_symmetry.space_group_name_H-M   'P 1'
#
loop_
_entity.id
_entity.type
_entity.pdbx_description
1 polymer ?
#
loop_
_entity_poly.entity_id
_entity_poly.type
_entity_poly.pdbx_seq_one_letter_code
_entity_poly.pdbx_strand_id
1 'polypeptide(L)'
;MFNFSIRFPFYLENQYSQNCGYPGFSIKCNSQGYAVLNLPFSGDFLVQSIHYYKSGIELYDPDNCLARRLMNLNLSSSPFKADEMVNYTIVSCPSDYPLNVTSHSHVVKCISNSTTNLLAFRIFDSDYEELMSECNVIARNFSLASYLLEEEDVNRFGFISLTWGVPDCTACEDKFEFCGFENSMSKEIHCLTGSSGSQSIAKVIALSVAIPISLLLLLIFAIFLRIYCNKRRQTSS
;
A
#
# COMPACT_ATOMS: atom_id res chain seq x y z
N MET A 1 4.08 14.11 -4.64
CA MET A 1 4.92 13.03 -4.08
C MET A 1 4.08 12.34 -3.02
N PHE A 2 3.76 11.07 -3.20
CA PHE A 2 2.99 10.25 -2.25
C PHE A 2 3.79 9.99 -0.96
N ASN A 3 3.12 9.84 0.17
CA ASN A 3 3.74 9.73 1.50
C ASN A 3 3.76 8.28 2.04
N PHE A 4 3.84 7.29 1.16
CA PHE A 4 3.91 5.88 1.54
C PHE A 4 4.98 5.14 0.74
N SER A 5 5.46 4.03 1.29
CA SER A 5 6.50 3.22 0.68
C SER A 5 5.91 2.18 -0.28
N ILE A 6 6.47 2.10 -1.48
CA ILE A 6 6.18 1.05 -2.46
C ILE A 6 7.22 -0.05 -2.28
N ARG A 7 6.76 -1.22 -1.86
CA ARG A 7 7.54 -2.44 -1.61
C ARG A 7 6.85 -3.60 -2.34
N PHE A 8 7.57 -4.70 -2.49
CA PHE A 8 6.99 -5.95 -2.97
C PHE A 8 5.68 -6.27 -2.21
N PRO A 9 4.58 -6.68 -2.88
CA PRO A 9 4.50 -7.06 -4.29
C PRO A 9 4.45 -5.91 -5.31
N PHE A 10 4.22 -4.68 -4.85
CA PHE A 10 4.10 -3.52 -5.73
C PHE A 10 5.46 -3.06 -6.27
N TYR A 11 5.43 -2.48 -7.47
CA TYR A 11 6.61 -1.91 -8.11
C TYR A 11 6.23 -0.75 -9.02
N LEU A 12 7.18 0.17 -9.22
CA LEU A 12 7.01 1.29 -10.15
C LEU A 12 7.36 0.87 -11.57
N GLU A 13 6.39 0.94 -12.48
CA GLU A 13 6.49 0.46 -13.87
C GLU A 13 7.62 1.14 -14.67
N ASN A 14 7.96 2.39 -14.34
CA ASN A 14 8.94 3.19 -15.06
C ASN A 14 10.31 3.34 -14.35
N GLN A 15 10.50 2.74 -13.17
CA GLN A 15 11.75 2.88 -12.40
C GLN A 15 12.45 1.54 -12.12
N TYR A 16 11.70 0.43 -12.10
CA TYR A 16 12.26 -0.89 -11.79
C TYR A 16 11.94 -1.87 -12.91
N SER A 17 12.84 -2.80 -13.20
CA SER A 17 12.53 -3.94 -14.07
C SER A 17 11.34 -4.72 -13.50
N GLN A 18 10.48 -5.29 -14.35
CA GLN A 18 9.36 -6.16 -13.94
C GLN A 18 9.79 -7.26 -12.94
N ASN A 19 11.07 -7.63 -12.92
CA ASN A 19 11.66 -8.61 -12.02
C ASN A 19 11.68 -8.19 -10.54
N CYS A 20 11.39 -6.93 -10.20
CA CYS A 20 11.40 -6.42 -8.82
C CYS A 20 10.03 -6.45 -8.13
N GLY A 21 8.95 -6.83 -8.83
CA GLY A 21 7.61 -6.87 -8.26
C GLY A 21 6.72 -7.92 -8.89
N TYR A 22 5.57 -8.17 -8.28
CA TYR A 22 4.69 -9.27 -8.68
C TYR A 22 3.79 -8.86 -9.86
N PRO A 23 3.62 -9.70 -10.89
CA PRO A 23 2.74 -9.38 -12.01
C PRO A 23 1.32 -8.99 -11.56
N GLY A 24 0.80 -7.88 -12.09
CA GLY A 24 -0.50 -7.32 -11.69
C GLY A 24 -0.47 -6.29 -10.57
N PHE A 25 0.70 -6.01 -9.98
CA PHE A 25 0.89 -5.00 -8.92
C PHE A 25 1.69 -3.77 -9.39
N SER A 26 1.61 -3.43 -10.68
CA SER A 26 2.31 -2.25 -11.21
C SER A 26 1.65 -0.96 -10.73
N ILE A 27 2.47 -0.04 -10.26
CA ILE A 27 2.10 1.33 -9.91
C ILE A 27 2.74 2.28 -10.92
N LYS A 28 1.93 3.19 -11.46
CA LYS A 28 2.39 4.30 -12.29
C LYS A 28 2.46 5.57 -11.47
N CYS A 29 3.28 6.51 -11.91
CA CYS A 29 3.28 7.87 -11.37
C CYS A 29 2.69 8.78 -12.44
N ASN A 30 1.64 9.53 -12.12
CA ASN A 30 1.09 10.51 -13.05
C ASN A 30 1.95 11.79 -13.08
N SER A 31 1.63 12.71 -13.99
CA SER A 31 2.36 13.99 -14.17
C SER A 31 2.32 14.90 -12.93
N GLN A 32 1.36 14.70 -12.04
CA GLN A 32 1.22 15.43 -10.79
C GLN A 32 1.97 14.77 -9.62
N GLY A 33 2.58 13.61 -9.85
CA GLY A 33 3.33 12.90 -8.81
C GLY A 33 2.46 12.09 -7.86
N TYR A 34 1.24 11.69 -8.28
CA TYR A 34 0.38 10.73 -7.59
C TYR A 34 0.66 9.31 -8.09
N ALA A 35 0.56 8.35 -7.17
CA ALA A 35 0.64 6.93 -7.47
C ALA A 35 -0.71 6.47 -8.04
N VAL A 36 -0.65 5.73 -9.14
CA VAL A 36 -1.80 5.28 -9.91
C VAL A 36 -1.75 3.77 -10.04
N LEU A 37 -2.82 3.12 -9.63
CA LEU A 37 -3.07 1.70 -9.89
C LEU A 37 -4.09 1.60 -11.02
N ASN A 38 -3.78 0.82 -12.05
CA ASN A 38 -4.77 0.46 -13.06
C ASN A 38 -5.46 -0.84 -12.64
N LEU A 39 -6.78 -0.80 -12.52
CA LEU A 39 -7.60 -2.00 -12.39
C LEU A 39 -8.11 -2.37 -13.78
N PRO A 40 -7.78 -3.57 -14.31
CA PRO A 40 -8.29 -4.02 -15.60
C PRO A 40 -9.82 -3.91 -15.68
N PHE A 41 -10.35 -3.40 -16.79
CA PHE A 41 -11.77 -3.11 -17.02
C PHE A 41 -12.40 -2.00 -16.15
N SER A 42 -11.73 -1.55 -15.10
CA SER A 42 -12.24 -0.51 -14.19
C SER A 42 -11.45 0.81 -14.29
N GLY A 43 -10.32 0.82 -15.00
CA GLY A 43 -9.52 2.00 -15.29
C GLY A 43 -8.56 2.38 -14.16
N ASP A 44 -8.08 3.63 -14.22
CA ASP A 44 -7.08 4.16 -13.30
C ASP A 44 -7.71 4.67 -11.99
N PHE A 45 -7.05 4.35 -10.88
CA PHE A 45 -7.36 4.83 -9.54
C PHE A 45 -6.13 5.43 -8.89
N LEU A 46 -6.32 6.43 -8.04
CA LEU A 46 -5.24 6.99 -7.23
C LEU A 46 -5.02 6.10 -6.01
N VAL A 47 -3.77 5.78 -5.71
CA VAL A 47 -3.42 5.03 -4.50
C VAL A 47 -3.33 5.98 -3.32
N GLN A 48 -4.14 5.75 -2.30
CA GLN A 48 -4.09 6.48 -1.04
C GLN A 48 -3.06 5.89 -0.09
N SER A 49 -3.15 4.58 0.14
CA SER A 49 -2.37 3.88 1.14
C SER A 49 -2.22 2.42 0.76
N ILE A 50 -1.13 1.80 1.24
CA ILE A 50 -0.85 0.37 1.07
C ILE A 50 -0.51 -0.20 2.45
N HIS A 51 -1.24 -1.24 2.86
CA HIS A 51 -1.12 -1.91 4.13
C HIS A 51 -0.63 -3.34 3.93
N TYR A 52 0.70 -3.52 3.97
CA TYR A 52 1.32 -4.82 3.72
C TYR A 52 0.95 -5.89 4.77
N TYR A 53 0.86 -5.51 6.05
CA TYR A 53 0.51 -6.42 7.15
C TYR A 53 -0.83 -7.14 6.94
N LYS A 54 -1.84 -6.43 6.42
CA LYS A 54 -3.18 -6.99 6.12
C LYS A 54 -3.38 -7.31 4.63
N SER A 55 -2.31 -7.23 3.83
CA SER A 55 -2.37 -7.33 2.37
C SER A 55 -3.49 -6.49 1.74
N GLY A 56 -3.60 -5.21 2.16
CA GLY A 56 -4.67 -4.28 1.76
C GLY A 56 -4.18 -3.01 1.07
N ILE A 57 -5.01 -2.43 0.19
CA ILE A 57 -4.75 -1.19 -0.54
C ILE A 57 -6.02 -0.34 -0.57
N GLU A 58 -5.86 0.98 -0.36
CA GLU A 58 -6.97 1.94 -0.44
C GLU A 58 -6.82 2.81 -1.68
N LEU A 59 -7.90 2.93 -2.45
CA LEU A 59 -7.92 3.61 -3.74
C LEU A 59 -8.99 4.70 -3.81
N TYR A 60 -8.65 5.85 -4.39
CA TYR A 60 -9.56 6.97 -4.63
C TYR A 60 -9.87 7.09 -6.12
N ASP A 61 -11.07 7.59 -6.42
CA ASP A 61 -11.42 8.00 -7.77
C ASP A 61 -10.80 9.37 -8.08
N PRO A 62 -9.98 9.50 -9.15
CA PRO A 62 -9.42 10.80 -9.55
C PRO A 62 -10.49 11.86 -9.86
N ASP A 63 -11.69 11.46 -10.27
CA ASP A 63 -12.81 12.36 -10.56
C ASP A 63 -13.65 12.69 -9.30
N ASN A 64 -13.22 12.21 -8.12
CA ASN A 64 -13.90 12.38 -6.85
C ASN A 64 -15.37 11.91 -6.87
N CYS A 65 -15.66 10.86 -7.64
CA CYS A 65 -16.99 10.26 -7.76
C CYS A 65 -16.94 8.73 -7.76
N LEU A 66 -16.36 8.16 -6.69
CA LEU A 66 -16.17 6.73 -6.55
C LEU A 66 -17.47 5.94 -6.73
N ALA A 67 -18.61 6.44 -6.24
CA ALA A 67 -19.91 5.80 -6.43
C ALA A 67 -20.23 5.47 -7.90
N ARG A 68 -19.82 6.33 -8.85
CA ARG A 68 -20.02 6.10 -10.28
C ARG A 68 -19.13 4.97 -10.80
N ARG A 69 -17.89 4.92 -10.33
CA ARG A 69 -16.93 3.86 -10.67
C ARG A 69 -17.43 2.51 -10.15
N LEU A 70 -17.99 2.49 -8.94
CA LEU A 70 -18.44 1.30 -8.23
C LEU A 70 -19.61 0.59 -8.91
N MET A 71 -20.51 1.31 -9.60
CA MET A 71 -21.61 0.71 -10.35
C MET A 71 -21.16 -0.29 -11.42
N ASN A 72 -19.95 -0.10 -11.96
CA ASN A 72 -19.38 -0.94 -13.03
C ASN A 72 -18.02 -1.52 -12.64
N LEU A 73 -17.72 -1.61 -11.33
CA LEU A 73 -16.44 -2.12 -10.86
C LEU A 73 -16.30 -3.60 -11.24
N ASN A 74 -15.20 -3.91 -11.92
CA ASN A 74 -14.84 -5.26 -12.30
C ASN A 74 -13.40 -5.55 -11.85
N LEU A 75 -13.26 -6.47 -10.89
CA LEU A 75 -11.98 -6.90 -10.33
C LEU A 75 -11.49 -8.24 -10.90
N SER A 76 -12.25 -8.88 -11.79
CA SER A 76 -12.04 -10.27 -12.22
C SER A 76 -10.69 -10.56 -12.88
N SER A 77 -10.06 -9.54 -13.47
CA SER A 77 -8.73 -9.64 -14.09
C SER A 77 -7.64 -8.91 -13.32
N SER A 78 -7.91 -8.61 -12.05
CA SER A 78 -6.93 -8.05 -11.12
C SER A 78 -6.58 -9.07 -10.03
N PRO A 79 -5.42 -8.96 -9.36
CA PRO A 79 -5.10 -9.79 -8.20
C PRO A 79 -5.90 -9.40 -6.94
N PHE A 80 -6.69 -8.33 -7.03
CA PHE A 80 -7.38 -7.72 -5.91
C PHE A 80 -8.80 -8.24 -5.72
N LYS A 81 -9.25 -8.24 -4.47
CA LYS A 81 -10.63 -8.52 -4.06
C LYS A 81 -11.10 -7.40 -3.14
N ALA A 82 -12.41 -7.23 -3.00
CA ALA A 82 -12.94 -6.33 -1.99
C ALA A 82 -12.60 -6.86 -0.58
N ASP A 83 -12.08 -6.00 0.31
CA ASP A 83 -11.75 -6.35 1.70
C ASP A 83 -13.02 -6.79 2.45
N GLU A 84 -14.05 -5.96 2.35
CA GLU A 84 -15.41 -6.27 2.76
C GLU A 84 -16.37 -6.00 1.60
N MET A 85 -17.49 -6.71 1.54
CA MET A 85 -18.53 -6.44 0.56
C MET A 85 -19.80 -6.04 1.26
N VAL A 86 -20.14 -4.75 1.17
CA VAL A 86 -21.42 -4.22 1.62
C VAL A 86 -22.26 -3.92 0.39
N ASN A 87 -23.42 -4.55 0.28
CA ASN A 87 -24.26 -4.33 -0.89
C ASN A 87 -25.17 -3.12 -0.69
N TYR A 88 -25.25 -2.33 -1.74
CA TYR A 88 -26.12 -1.18 -1.82
C TYR A 88 -27.00 -1.23 -3.07
N THR A 89 -28.07 -0.43 -3.03
CA THR A 89 -28.98 -0.16 -4.14
C THR A 89 -29.01 1.35 -4.38
N ILE A 90 -28.83 1.78 -5.63
CA ILE A 90 -28.92 3.19 -6.04
C ILE A 90 -30.22 3.40 -6.78
N VAL A 91 -30.89 4.47 -6.37
CA VAL A 91 -32.20 4.84 -6.85
C VAL A 91 -32.16 6.29 -7.31
N SER A 92 -33.02 6.63 -8.26
CA SER A 92 -33.16 7.96 -8.83
C SER A 92 -34.53 8.51 -8.46
N CYS A 93 -34.53 9.57 -7.66
CA CYS A 93 -35.73 10.26 -7.21
C CYS A 93 -35.78 11.67 -7.79
N PRO A 94 -36.97 12.29 -7.92
CA PRO A 94 -37.10 13.73 -8.13
C PRO A 94 -36.31 14.54 -7.10
N SER A 95 -35.78 15.71 -7.48
CA SER A 95 -34.96 16.54 -6.59
C SER A 95 -35.70 17.09 -5.36
N ASP A 96 -37.02 17.20 -5.45
CA ASP A 96 -37.94 17.66 -4.39
C ASP A 96 -38.52 16.50 -3.55
N TYR A 97 -38.07 15.27 -3.81
CA TYR A 97 -38.47 14.10 -3.04
C TYR A 97 -38.09 14.26 -1.55
N PRO A 98 -38.99 13.95 -0.59
CA PRO A 98 -38.77 14.20 0.83
C PRO A 98 -37.69 13.28 1.42
N LEU A 99 -36.45 13.77 1.51
CA LEU A 99 -35.29 13.02 2.04
C LEU A 99 -35.38 12.73 3.54
N ASN A 100 -36.23 13.45 4.27
CA ASN A 100 -36.43 13.30 5.71
C ASN A 100 -37.04 11.94 6.09
N VAL A 101 -37.57 11.20 5.10
CA VAL A 101 -38.19 9.88 5.28
C VAL A 101 -37.12 8.78 5.31
N THR A 102 -35.90 9.04 4.83
CA THR A 102 -34.87 8.01 4.66
C THR A 102 -33.71 8.21 5.64
N SER A 103 -33.86 7.78 6.88
CA SER A 103 -32.78 7.82 7.90
C SER A 103 -31.56 6.95 7.55
N HIS A 104 -31.68 6.08 6.54
CA HIS A 104 -30.65 5.12 6.12
C HIS A 104 -30.19 5.31 4.67
N SER A 105 -30.51 6.45 4.05
CA SER A 105 -30.08 6.74 2.67
C SER A 105 -29.19 7.97 2.57
N HIS A 106 -28.27 7.94 1.61
CA HIS A 106 -27.31 9.02 1.37
C HIS A 106 -27.42 9.54 -0.05
N VAL A 107 -27.52 10.86 -0.21
CA VAL A 107 -27.54 11.52 -1.52
C VAL A 107 -26.16 11.48 -2.16
N VAL A 108 -26.01 10.69 -3.22
CA VAL A 108 -24.79 10.60 -4.04
C VAL A 108 -24.65 11.86 -4.90
N LYS A 109 -24.12 12.93 -4.31
CA LYS A 109 -24.04 14.27 -4.92
C LYS A 109 -23.33 14.29 -6.27
N CYS A 110 -22.23 13.53 -6.42
CA CYS A 110 -21.42 13.55 -7.65
C CYS A 110 -22.10 12.90 -8.88
N ILE A 111 -23.22 12.21 -8.70
CA ILE A 111 -24.04 11.65 -9.79
C ILE A 111 -25.43 12.31 -9.85
N SER A 112 -25.86 12.96 -8.76
CA SER A 112 -27.10 13.73 -8.72
C SER A 112 -27.00 15.00 -9.58
N ASN A 113 -28.16 15.57 -9.94
CA ASN A 113 -28.25 16.80 -10.73
C ASN A 113 -29.39 17.70 -10.20
N SER A 114 -29.67 18.80 -10.89
CA SER A 114 -30.66 19.79 -10.44
C SER A 114 -32.11 19.30 -10.41
N THR A 115 -32.44 18.21 -11.10
CA THR A 115 -33.81 17.66 -11.18
C THR A 115 -33.94 16.28 -10.53
N THR A 116 -32.83 15.66 -10.17
CA THR A 116 -32.78 14.25 -9.80
C THR A 116 -31.74 14.00 -8.72
N ASN A 117 -32.21 13.46 -7.60
CA ASN A 117 -31.36 13.00 -6.50
C ASN A 117 -31.13 11.50 -6.64
N LEU A 118 -29.85 11.09 -6.58
CA LEU A 118 -29.47 9.69 -6.53
C LEU A 118 -29.22 9.30 -5.08
N LEU A 119 -29.96 8.34 -4.56
CA LEU A 119 -29.85 7.87 -3.18
C LEU A 119 -29.22 6.49 -3.16
N ALA A 120 -28.30 6.25 -2.22
CA ALA A 120 -27.73 4.93 -1.95
C ALA A 120 -28.32 4.35 -0.66
N PHE A 121 -28.87 3.14 -0.75
CA PHE A 121 -29.46 2.38 0.35
C PHE A 121 -28.66 1.10 0.59
N ARG A 122 -28.42 0.74 1.85
CA ARG A 122 -27.84 -0.57 2.20
C ARG A 122 -28.92 -1.64 2.10
N ILE A 123 -28.64 -2.79 1.48
CA ILE A 123 -29.67 -3.78 1.10
C ILE A 123 -30.45 -4.40 2.26
N PHE A 124 -29.90 -4.44 3.47
CA PHE A 124 -30.61 -4.96 4.64
C PHE A 124 -31.73 -4.04 5.15
N ASP A 125 -31.84 -2.83 4.59
CA ASP A 125 -32.95 -1.94 4.87
C ASP A 125 -34.16 -2.40 4.04
N SER A 126 -35.06 -3.18 4.66
CA SER A 126 -36.20 -3.82 3.96
C SER A 126 -37.22 -2.83 3.41
N ASP A 127 -37.15 -1.57 3.84
CA ASP A 127 -38.26 -0.62 3.71
C ASP A 127 -38.10 0.27 2.46
N TYR A 128 -36.95 0.23 1.75
CA TYR A 128 -36.71 1.13 0.61
C TYR A 128 -37.71 0.96 -0.54
N GLU A 129 -38.25 -0.25 -0.78
CA GLU A 129 -39.25 -0.45 -1.85
C GLU A 129 -40.61 0.15 -1.48
N GLU A 130 -40.96 0.25 -0.19
CA GLU A 130 -42.22 0.86 0.29
C GLU A 130 -42.12 2.40 0.33
N LEU A 131 -40.94 2.94 0.64
CA LEU A 131 -40.73 4.39 0.69
C LEU A 131 -40.77 5.05 -0.71
N MET A 132 -40.42 4.35 -1.78
CA MET A 132 -39.99 4.96 -3.05
C MET A 132 -40.97 4.81 -4.23
N SER A 133 -42.26 5.11 -4.04
CA SER A 133 -43.26 5.02 -5.10
C SER A 133 -42.97 5.89 -6.35
N GLU A 134 -42.15 6.93 -6.21
CA GLU A 134 -41.80 7.88 -7.28
C GLU A 134 -40.34 7.79 -7.75
N CYS A 135 -39.55 6.85 -7.19
CA CYS A 135 -38.14 6.69 -7.55
C CYS A 135 -37.91 5.44 -8.41
N ASN A 136 -36.93 5.51 -9.31
CA ASN A 136 -36.54 4.39 -10.16
C ASN A 136 -35.23 3.75 -9.68
N VAL A 137 -35.17 2.43 -9.63
CA VAL A 137 -33.93 1.71 -9.32
C VAL A 137 -32.97 1.79 -10.50
N ILE A 138 -31.77 2.32 -10.29
CA ILE A 138 -30.73 2.49 -11.32
C ILE A 138 -29.70 1.37 -11.25
N ALA A 139 -29.31 0.95 -10.04
CA ALA A 139 -28.37 -0.13 -9.82
C ALA A 139 -28.74 -0.92 -8.57
N ARG A 140 -28.65 -2.25 -8.63
CA ARG A 140 -28.87 -3.17 -7.49
C ARG A 140 -27.58 -3.89 -7.13
N ASN A 141 -27.46 -4.31 -5.87
CA ASN A 141 -26.43 -5.23 -5.41
C ASN A 141 -25.00 -4.80 -5.74
N PHE A 142 -24.72 -3.49 -5.73
CA PHE A 142 -23.34 -3.05 -5.91
C PHE A 142 -22.60 -3.19 -4.58
N SER A 143 -21.53 -3.97 -4.60
CA SER A 143 -20.71 -4.23 -3.41
C SER A 143 -19.70 -3.11 -3.22
N LEU A 144 -19.77 -2.43 -2.09
CA LEU A 144 -18.77 -1.48 -1.63
C LEU A 144 -17.82 -2.18 -0.68
N ALA A 145 -16.53 -1.92 -0.88
CA ALA A 145 -15.51 -2.20 0.10
C ALA A 145 -15.29 -1.00 1.01
N SER A 146 -16.37 -0.53 1.64
CA SER A 146 -16.33 0.58 2.59
C SER A 146 -17.52 0.54 3.55
N TYR A 147 -17.23 0.61 4.84
CA TYR A 147 -18.22 0.69 5.94
C TYR A 147 -18.76 2.12 6.15
N LEU A 148 -18.10 3.14 5.57
CA LEU A 148 -18.16 4.54 6.00
C LEU A 148 -19.34 5.37 5.48
N LEU A 149 -20.47 4.78 5.06
CA LEU A 149 -21.60 5.63 4.68
C LEU A 149 -22.27 6.32 5.88
N GLU A 150 -21.90 6.01 7.12
CA GLU A 150 -22.61 6.51 8.31
C GLU A 150 -22.42 8.00 8.66
N GLU A 151 -21.60 8.80 7.96
CA GLU A 151 -21.39 10.22 8.33
C GLU A 151 -21.60 11.24 7.19
N GLU A 152 -22.07 12.43 7.56
CA GLU A 152 -22.67 13.54 6.78
C GLU A 152 -21.90 14.05 5.55
N ASP A 153 -20.72 13.54 5.26
CA ASP A 153 -19.90 13.92 4.12
C ASP A 153 -20.07 12.94 2.95
N VAL A 154 -21.23 12.95 2.31
CA VAL A 154 -21.50 12.13 1.11
C VAL A 154 -20.63 12.55 -0.11
N ASN A 155 -19.85 13.63 0.02
CA ASN A 155 -18.78 14.00 -0.92
C ASN A 155 -17.46 13.25 -0.67
N ARG A 156 -17.35 12.50 0.43
CA ARG A 156 -16.25 11.60 0.80
C ARG A 156 -16.70 10.15 0.74
N PHE A 157 -17.06 9.65 -0.45
CA PHE A 157 -16.79 8.24 -0.71
C PHE A 157 -15.27 8.09 -0.69
N GLY A 158 -14.72 7.95 0.51
CA GLY A 158 -13.30 8.19 0.80
C GLY A 158 -12.44 7.35 -0.11
N PHE A 159 -12.61 6.04 -0.08
CA PHE A 159 -11.82 5.13 -0.88
C PHE A 159 -12.53 3.79 -0.99
N ILE A 160 -12.09 2.99 -1.95
CA ILE A 160 -12.36 1.56 -1.97
C ILE A 160 -11.19 0.82 -1.33
N SER A 161 -11.50 -0.06 -0.38
CA SER A 161 -10.51 -0.94 0.27
C SER A 161 -10.46 -2.29 -0.43
N LEU A 162 -9.32 -2.61 -1.04
CA LEU A 162 -9.10 -3.91 -1.68
C LEU A 162 -8.03 -4.69 -0.93
N THR A 163 -8.12 -6.01 -0.99
CA THR A 163 -7.10 -6.94 -0.50
C THR A 163 -6.51 -7.77 -1.63
N TRP A 164 -5.33 -8.34 -1.41
CA TRP A 164 -4.77 -9.38 -2.26
C TRP A 164 -4.38 -10.60 -1.42
N GLY A 165 -4.46 -11.79 -2.02
CA GLY A 165 -4.03 -13.03 -1.37
C GLY A 165 -2.75 -13.63 -1.95
N VAL A 166 -2.35 -13.20 -3.15
CA VAL A 166 -1.15 -13.70 -3.83
C VAL A 166 -0.39 -12.50 -4.41
N PRO A 167 0.92 -12.37 -4.13
CA PRO A 167 1.71 -13.24 -3.27
C PRO A 167 1.37 -13.06 -1.79
N ASP A 168 1.46 -14.14 -1.03
CA ASP A 168 1.27 -14.09 0.43
C ASP A 168 2.58 -13.67 1.10
N CYS A 169 2.58 -12.45 1.63
CA CYS A 169 3.70 -11.88 2.36
C CYS A 169 3.45 -11.83 3.88
N THR A 170 2.31 -12.33 4.35
CA THR A 170 1.85 -12.16 5.74
C THR A 170 2.88 -12.69 6.74
N ALA A 171 3.42 -13.89 6.48
CA ALA A 171 4.44 -14.50 7.33
C ALA A 171 5.77 -13.71 7.40
N CYS A 172 6.12 -12.97 6.35
CA CYS A 172 7.30 -12.10 6.36
C CYS A 172 7.04 -10.82 7.14
N GLU A 173 5.86 -10.19 6.94
CA GLU A 173 5.48 -8.99 7.67
C GLU A 173 5.35 -9.26 9.18
N ASP A 174 4.83 -10.44 9.59
CA ASP A 174 4.78 -10.88 11.00
C ASP A 174 6.17 -10.99 11.66
N LYS A 175 7.19 -11.30 10.87
CA LYS A 175 8.59 -11.37 11.30
C LYS A 175 9.34 -10.05 11.15
N PHE A 176 8.67 -9.00 10.67
CA PHE A 176 9.31 -7.74 10.29
C PHE A 176 10.42 -7.91 9.24
N GLU A 177 10.28 -8.89 8.34
CA GLU A 177 11.21 -9.19 7.25
C GLU A 177 10.66 -8.66 5.91
N PHE A 178 11.53 -8.53 4.89
CA PHE A 178 11.14 -8.06 3.57
C PHE A 178 10.61 -9.21 2.72
N CYS A 179 9.42 -9.08 2.17
CA CYS A 179 8.90 -10.02 1.19
C CYS A 179 9.54 -9.80 -0.19
N GLY A 180 9.80 -10.87 -0.94
CA GLY A 180 10.32 -10.76 -2.30
C GLY A 180 10.42 -12.11 -3.01
N PHE A 181 10.81 -12.08 -4.28
CA PHE A 181 11.17 -13.29 -5.00
C PHE A 181 12.53 -13.82 -4.55
N GLU A 182 12.64 -15.12 -4.32
CA GLU A 182 13.95 -15.77 -4.17
C GLU A 182 14.71 -15.76 -5.50
N ASN A 183 14.01 -16.15 -6.57
CA ASN A 183 14.46 -16.04 -7.94
C ASN A 183 13.32 -15.50 -8.81
N SER A 184 13.60 -14.45 -9.58
CA SER A 184 12.63 -13.85 -10.51
C SER A 184 11.95 -14.86 -11.46
N MET A 185 12.58 -16.01 -11.70
CA MET A 185 12.03 -17.08 -12.55
C MET A 185 11.07 -18.04 -11.81
N SER A 186 11.29 -18.35 -10.53
CA SER A 186 10.47 -19.35 -9.82
C SER A 186 9.14 -18.78 -9.33
N LYS A 187 9.02 -17.45 -9.22
CA LYS A 187 7.89 -16.73 -8.61
C LYS A 187 7.60 -17.15 -7.16
N GLU A 188 8.53 -17.87 -6.53
CA GLU A 188 8.45 -18.28 -5.13
C GLU A 188 8.76 -17.11 -4.21
N ILE A 189 8.00 -17.03 -3.11
CA ILE A 189 8.04 -15.92 -2.17
C ILE A 189 8.90 -16.29 -0.98
N HIS A 190 9.89 -15.45 -0.69
CA HIS A 190 10.80 -15.63 0.42
C HIS A 190 10.87 -14.37 1.28
N CYS A 191 11.11 -14.59 2.57
CA CYS A 191 11.40 -13.52 3.51
C CYS A 191 12.90 -13.24 3.49
N LEU A 192 13.25 -12.04 3.09
CA LEU A 192 14.59 -11.52 3.06
C LEU A 192 14.81 -10.81 4.40
N THR A 193 15.72 -11.37 5.20
CA THR A 193 16.24 -10.61 6.34
C THR A 193 16.90 -9.36 5.79
N GLY A 194 16.52 -8.20 6.32
CA GLY A 194 17.16 -6.96 5.94
C GLY A 194 18.65 -7.07 6.28
N SER A 195 19.49 -7.35 5.28
CA SER A 195 20.87 -6.90 5.33
C SER A 195 20.80 -5.39 5.20
N SER A 196 20.41 -4.71 6.28
CA SER A 196 20.88 -3.36 6.50
C SER A 196 22.37 -3.39 6.14
N GLY A 197 22.85 -2.41 5.39
CA GLY A 197 24.26 -2.18 5.12
C GLY A 197 25.12 -1.98 6.38
N SER A 198 24.63 -2.39 7.56
CA SER A 198 25.33 -2.63 8.81
C SER A 198 26.58 -3.50 8.66
N GLN A 199 26.60 -4.43 7.70
CA GLN A 199 27.80 -5.26 7.46
C GLN A 199 29.01 -4.46 6.92
N SER A 200 28.81 -3.25 6.38
CA SER A 200 29.92 -2.39 5.96
C SER A 200 30.44 -1.51 7.10
N ILE A 201 29.61 -1.13 8.08
CA ILE A 201 30.04 -0.25 9.18
C ILE A 201 30.87 -1.04 10.20
N ALA A 202 30.47 -2.29 10.52
CA ALA A 202 31.24 -3.15 11.43
C ALA A 202 32.65 -3.48 10.88
N LYS A 203 32.78 -3.68 9.56
CA LYS A 203 34.08 -3.91 8.90
C LYS A 203 34.95 -2.65 8.89
N VAL A 204 34.38 -1.46 8.73
CA VAL A 204 35.12 -0.19 8.76
C VAL A 204 35.63 0.14 10.17
N ILE A 205 34.85 -0.13 11.22
CA ILE A 205 35.27 0.09 12.61
C ILE A 205 36.36 -0.92 13.04
N ALA A 206 36.28 -2.17 12.59
CA ALA A 206 37.30 -3.18 12.88
C ALA A 206 38.66 -2.82 12.23
N LEU A 207 38.66 -2.23 11.03
CA LEU A 207 39.88 -1.82 10.32
C LEU A 207 40.48 -0.53 10.87
N SER A 208 39.68 0.40 11.41
CA SER A 208 40.20 1.68 11.94
C SER A 208 40.87 1.56 13.31
N VAL A 209 40.51 0.55 14.11
CA VAL A 209 41.07 0.34 15.47
C VAL A 209 42.24 -0.65 15.48
N ALA A 210 42.26 -1.65 14.59
CA ALA A 210 43.32 -2.67 14.57
C ALA A 210 44.69 -2.13 14.09
N ILE A 211 44.68 -1.21 13.11
CA ILE A 211 45.88 -0.63 12.52
C ILE A 211 46.70 0.20 13.53
N PRO A 212 46.12 1.16 14.30
CA PRO A 212 46.89 1.94 15.27
C PRO A 212 47.42 1.10 16.43
N ILE A 213 46.68 0.07 16.88
CA ILE A 213 47.14 -0.84 17.96
C ILE A 213 48.35 -1.67 17.49
N SER A 214 48.29 -2.19 16.26
CA SER A 214 49.40 -2.96 15.69
C SER A 214 50.68 -2.13 15.54
N LEU A 215 50.56 -0.88 15.06
CA LEU A 215 51.70 0.05 14.95
C LEU A 215 52.30 0.39 16.32
N LEU A 216 51.46 0.61 17.35
CA LEU A 216 51.92 0.86 18.72
C LEU A 216 52.71 -0.32 19.30
N LEU A 217 52.24 -1.55 19.09
CA LEU A 217 52.94 -2.75 19.56
C LEU A 217 54.30 -2.94 18.86
N LEU A 218 54.39 -2.67 17.56
CA LEU A 218 55.65 -2.74 16.82
C LEU A 218 56.66 -1.69 17.30
N LEU A 219 56.22 -0.47 17.61
CA LEU A 219 57.08 0.58 18.17
C LEU A 219 57.61 0.19 19.56
N ILE A 220 56.74 -0.31 20.44
CA ILE A 220 57.14 -0.79 21.78
C ILE A 220 58.17 -1.91 21.65
N PHE A 221 57.93 -2.88 20.77
CA PHE A 221 58.87 -3.98 20.54
C PHE A 221 60.23 -3.50 20.02
N ALA A 222 60.24 -2.56 19.08
CA ALA A 222 61.48 -1.97 18.57
C ALA A 222 62.27 -1.21 19.64
N ILE A 223 61.58 -0.48 20.54
CA ILE A 223 62.20 0.19 21.68
C ILE A 223 62.80 -0.84 22.65
N PHE A 224 62.06 -1.90 22.97
CA PHE A 224 62.56 -2.99 23.81
C PHE A 224 63.81 -3.64 23.23
N LEU A 225 63.83 -3.93 21.93
CA LEU A 225 65.02 -4.47 21.25
C LEU A 225 66.20 -3.50 21.32
N ARG A 226 65.98 -2.19 21.13
CA ARG A 226 67.05 -1.19 21.25
C ARG A 226 67.63 -1.15 22.67
N ILE A 227 66.78 -1.15 23.70
CA ILE A 227 67.22 -1.16 25.10
C ILE A 227 67.99 -2.45 25.41
N TYR A 228 67.46 -3.60 24.97
CA TYR A 228 68.10 -4.90 25.16
C TYR A 228 69.47 -4.97 24.50
N CYS A 229 69.58 -4.54 23.23
CA CYS A 229 70.85 -4.50 22.50
C CYS A 229 71.85 -3.52 23.14
N ASN A 230 71.40 -2.36 23.62
CA ASN A 230 72.27 -1.39 24.28
C ASN A 230 72.79 -1.94 25.62
N LYS A 231 71.93 -2.59 26.41
CA LYS A 231 72.31 -3.25 27.66
C LYS A 231 73.30 -4.40 27.41
N ARG A 232 73.09 -5.19 26.35
CA ARG A 232 74.00 -6.29 25.98
C ARG A 232 75.38 -5.79 25.52
N ARG A 233 75.44 -4.63 24.85
CA ARG A 233 76.71 -3.96 24.48
C ARG A 233 77.49 -3.45 25.70
N GLN A 234 76.80 -3.00 26.76
CA GLN A 234 77.44 -2.56 28.00
C GLN A 234 77.99 -3.72 28.83
N THR A 235 77.41 -4.92 28.71
CA THR A 235 77.90 -6.13 29.41
C THR A 235 79.03 -6.86 28.68
N SER A 236 79.41 -6.42 27.47
CA SER A 236 80.50 -7.03 26.68
C SER A 236 81.73 -6.12 26.57
N SER A 237 81.87 -5.12 27.45
CA SER A 237 83.05 -4.27 27.60
C SER A 237 83.67 -4.46 28.98
#